data_AF-A0A930YSW9-F1
#
_entry.id   AF-A0A930YSW9-F1
#
_cell.length_a   1.000
_cell.length_b   1.000
_cell.length_c   1.000
_cell.angle_alpha   90.00
_cell.angle_beta   90.00
_cell.angle_gamma   90.00
#
_symmetry.space_group_name_H-M   'P 1'
#
loop_
_entity.id
_entity.type
_entity.pdbx_description
1 polymer ?
#
loop_
_entity_poly.entity_id
_entity_poly.type
_entity_poly.pdbx_seq_one_letter_code
_entity_poly.pdbx_strand_id
1 'polypeptide(L)'
;LDDGMAQPAKVELRDDLLELHGTSRYPQNPNKPQNAIVGIWIHEGRKHQVKKMMSAIGHRVLVLHRDAFGPLRLTDVEEGCWRELRDEEIAALREQTSADKEDADE
;
A
#
# COMPACT_ATOMS: atom_id res chain seq x y z
N LEU A 1 16.76 -2.27 -16.94
CA LEU A 1 15.39 -2.16 -17.44
C LEU A 1 14.83 -0.90 -16.82
N ASP A 2 14.80 0.16 -17.62
CA ASP A 2 14.11 1.39 -17.25
C ASP A 2 12.64 1.13 -17.53
N ASP A 3 11.87 0.89 -16.47
CA ASP A 3 10.48 0.47 -16.61
C ASP A 3 9.63 1.62 -17.18
N GLY A 4 10.14 2.86 -17.27
CA GLY A 4 9.40 4.03 -17.75
C GLY A 4 8.55 4.67 -16.64
N MET A 5 7.71 5.64 -17.01
CA MET A 5 6.89 6.38 -16.06
C MET A 5 5.81 5.49 -15.43
N ALA A 6 5.67 5.57 -14.12
CA ALA A 6 4.61 4.88 -13.39
C ALA A 6 3.23 5.52 -13.67
N GLN A 7 2.17 4.73 -13.57
CA GLN A 7 0.80 5.25 -13.54
C GLN A 7 0.60 6.10 -12.27
N PRO A 8 -0.29 7.13 -12.32
CA PRO A 8 -0.64 7.90 -11.14
C PRO A 8 -1.15 7.00 -10.01
N ALA A 9 -0.69 7.27 -8.79
CA ALA A 9 -1.23 6.63 -7.59
C ALA A 9 -2.32 7.49 -6.97
N LYS A 10 -3.32 6.85 -6.37
CA LYS A 10 -4.18 7.54 -5.39
C LYS A 10 -3.39 7.67 -4.09
N VAL A 11 -3.46 8.83 -3.44
CA VAL A 11 -2.67 9.16 -2.24
C VAL A 11 -3.52 9.89 -1.22
N GLU A 12 -3.41 9.50 0.05
CA GLU A 12 -4.08 10.16 1.18
C GLU A 12 -3.14 10.24 2.40
N LEU A 13 -3.21 11.32 3.18
CA LEU A 13 -2.54 11.40 4.48
C LEU A 13 -3.33 10.57 5.51
N ARG A 14 -2.62 9.80 6.34
CA ARG A 14 -3.20 8.85 7.29
C ARG A 14 -2.71 9.12 8.70
N ASP A 15 -3.07 10.29 9.23
CA ASP A 15 -2.71 10.71 10.58
C ASP A 15 -3.34 9.77 11.64
N ASP A 16 -4.48 9.16 11.32
CA ASP A 16 -5.17 8.14 12.12
C ASP A 16 -4.32 6.89 12.38
N LEU A 17 -3.30 6.64 11.56
CA LEU A 17 -2.44 5.48 11.68
C LEU A 17 -1.15 5.73 12.48
N LEU A 18 -0.91 6.97 12.92
CA LEU A 18 0.32 7.37 13.63
C LEU A 18 0.48 6.60 14.95
N GLU A 19 -0.61 6.34 15.65
CA GLU A 19 -0.62 5.58 16.89
C GLU A 19 -0.45 4.07 16.64
N LEU A 20 -1.15 3.53 15.64
CA LEU A 20 -1.17 2.11 15.27
C LEU A 20 0.18 1.59 14.78
N HIS A 21 0.88 2.36 13.95
CA HIS A 21 2.16 1.93 13.36
C HIS A 21 3.37 2.29 14.24
N GLY A 22 3.11 2.75 15.47
CA GLY A 22 4.12 2.95 16.49
C GLY A 22 5.26 3.82 16.01
N THR A 23 5.08 5.14 16.07
CA THR A 23 6.22 6.09 16.00
C THR A 23 7.36 5.72 16.96
N SER A 24 7.11 4.90 17.98
CA SER A 24 8.14 4.32 18.86
C SER A 24 9.22 3.48 18.15
N ARG A 25 8.94 2.86 16.99
CA ARG A 25 9.98 2.10 16.24
C ARG A 25 10.89 3.00 15.40
N TYR A 26 10.48 4.24 15.14
CA TYR A 26 11.25 5.19 14.35
C TYR A 26 11.44 6.47 15.15
N PRO A 27 12.64 6.69 15.71
CA PRO A 27 12.88 7.80 16.63
C PRO A 27 12.49 9.11 15.96
N GLN A 28 11.54 9.81 16.57
CA GLN A 28 11.22 11.17 16.18
C GLN A 28 12.45 12.01 16.51
N ASN A 29 13.04 12.61 15.49
CA ASN A 29 14.14 13.55 15.72
C ASN A 29 13.49 14.91 16.03
N PRO A 30 13.64 15.45 17.25
CA PRO A 30 13.02 16.72 17.62
C PRO A 30 13.55 17.91 16.81
N ASN A 31 14.67 17.76 16.11
CA ASN A 31 15.26 18.77 15.24
C ASN A 31 14.93 18.57 13.74
N LYS A 32 14.03 17.64 13.40
CA LYS A 32 13.53 17.45 12.02
C LYS A 32 12.01 17.59 11.95
N PRO A 33 11.47 17.93 10.78
CA PRO A 33 10.03 17.90 10.56
C PRO A 33 9.48 16.49 10.86
N GLN A 34 8.28 16.46 11.42
CA GLN A 34 7.61 15.24 11.84
C GLN A 34 7.43 14.28 10.65
N ASN A 35 7.63 12.98 10.88
CA ASN A 35 7.33 11.97 9.88
C ASN A 35 5.81 11.88 9.65
N ALA A 36 5.40 11.54 8.44
CA ALA A 36 3.99 11.34 8.07
C ALA A 36 3.74 9.89 7.64
N ILE A 37 2.51 9.43 7.83
CA ILE A 37 2.02 8.19 7.25
C ILE A 37 1.16 8.54 6.04
N VAL A 38 1.47 7.89 4.92
CA VAL A 38 0.84 8.14 3.64
C VAL A 38 0.26 6.83 3.12
N GLY A 39 -1.05 6.81 2.89
CA GLY A 39 -1.73 5.75 2.16
C GLY A 39 -1.51 5.93 0.67
N ILE A 40 -1.05 4.89 -0.01
CA ILE A 40 -0.78 4.91 -1.46
C ILE A 40 -1.43 3.67 -2.09
N TRP A 41 -2.28 3.89 -3.09
CA TRP A 41 -2.90 2.83 -3.87
C TRP A 41 -2.39 2.89 -5.32
N ILE A 42 -1.92 1.73 -5.80
CA ILE A 42 -1.36 1.54 -7.14
C ILE A 42 -1.99 0.32 -7.78
N HIS A 43 -2.13 0.35 -9.10
CA HIS A 43 -2.66 -0.75 -9.91
C HIS A 43 -1.56 -1.49 -10.68
N GLU A 44 -0.29 -1.17 -10.42
CA GLU A 44 0.89 -1.80 -11.02
C GLU A 44 1.95 -2.11 -9.96
N GLY A 45 2.89 -3.00 -10.29
CA GLY A 45 3.90 -3.52 -9.36
C GLY A 45 5.33 -3.35 -9.86
N ARG A 46 5.76 -2.12 -10.21
CA ARG A 46 7.11 -1.88 -10.76
C ARG A 46 8.19 -1.97 -9.69
N LYS A 47 9.44 -2.21 -10.12
CA LYS A 47 10.58 -2.36 -9.19
C LYS A 47 10.80 -1.08 -8.37
N HIS A 48 10.64 -1.20 -7.06
CA HIS A 48 10.77 -0.11 -6.08
C HIS A 48 9.82 1.07 -6.36
N GLN A 49 8.67 0.84 -6.99
CA GLN A 49 7.75 1.89 -7.45
C GLN A 49 7.46 2.96 -6.40
N VAL A 50 6.89 2.58 -5.25
CA VAL A 50 6.53 3.52 -4.18
C VAL A 50 7.75 4.31 -3.69
N LYS A 51 8.90 3.65 -3.51
CA LYS A 51 10.14 4.31 -3.08
C LYS A 51 10.64 5.32 -4.12
N LYS A 52 10.56 4.98 -5.41
CA LYS A 52 10.93 5.88 -6.51
C LYS A 52 9.97 7.06 -6.63
N MET A 53 8.67 6.82 -6.53
CA MET A 53 7.63 7.86 -6.57
C MET A 53 7.84 8.89 -5.46
N MET A 54 7.98 8.44 -4.21
CA MET A 54 8.21 9.34 -3.08
C MET A 54 9.58 10.04 -3.17
N SER A 55 10.62 9.35 -3.62
CA SER A 55 11.95 9.97 -3.81
C SER A 55 11.94 11.05 -4.90
N ALA A 56 11.14 10.89 -5.95
CA ALA A 56 11.04 11.87 -7.04
C ALA A 56 10.47 13.21 -6.56
N ILE A 57 9.67 13.21 -5.49
CA ILE A 57 9.12 14.41 -4.83
C ILE A 57 9.88 14.79 -3.54
N GLY A 58 11.08 14.24 -3.32
CA GLY A 58 11.95 14.62 -2.20
C GLY A 58 11.60 13.97 -0.85
N HIS A 59 10.70 12.98 -0.82
CA HIS A 59 10.30 12.30 0.40
C HIS A 59 10.93 10.91 0.51
N ARG A 60 11.79 10.72 1.51
CA ARG A 60 12.39 9.41 1.79
C ARG A 60 11.39 8.50 2.50
N VAL A 61 11.18 7.30 1.94
CA VAL A 61 10.39 6.24 2.59
C VAL A 61 11.22 5.60 3.71
N LEU A 62 10.75 5.74 4.95
CA LEU A 62 11.38 5.11 6.13
C LEU A 62 10.88 3.68 6.34
N VAL A 63 9.57 3.49 6.14
CA VAL A 63 8.85 2.21 6.27
C VAL A 63 7.95 2.05 5.07
N LEU A 64 7.87 0.83 4.57
CA LEU A 64 6.88 0.46 3.57
C LEU A 64 6.18 -0.80 4.05
N HIS A 65 4.89 -0.68 4.27
CA HIS A 65 4.03 -1.78 4.67
C HIS A 65 2.89 -1.88 3.67
N ARG A 66 2.54 -3.10 3.26
CA ARG A 66 1.38 -3.35 2.41
C ARG A 66 0.29 -3.95 3.28
N ASP A 67 -0.68 -3.12 3.62
CA ASP A 67 -1.81 -3.45 4.49
C ASP A 67 -2.99 -4.06 3.72
N ALA A 68 -3.04 -3.87 2.40
CA ALA A 68 -4.12 -4.37 1.55
C ALA A 68 -3.64 -4.84 0.18
N PHE A 69 -4.42 -5.74 -0.44
CA PHE A 69 -4.27 -6.19 -1.81
C PHE A 69 -5.64 -6.49 -2.42
N GLY A 70 -6.06 -5.71 -3.41
CA GLY A 70 -7.42 -5.81 -3.96
C GLY A 70 -8.46 -5.65 -2.85
N PRO A 71 -9.37 -6.63 -2.65
CA PRO A 71 -10.37 -6.58 -1.59
C PRO A 71 -9.82 -7.04 -0.23
N LEU A 72 -8.62 -7.64 -0.20
CA LEU A 72 -8.06 -8.21 1.01
C LEU A 72 -7.41 -7.14 1.87
N ARG A 73 -7.65 -7.23 3.18
CA ARG A 73 -6.93 -6.47 4.20
C ARG A 73 -6.13 -7.44 5.07
N LEU A 74 -4.95 -7.00 5.51
CA LEU A 74 -4.10 -7.73 6.44
C LEU A 74 -4.64 -7.61 7.86
N THR A 75 -5.73 -8.32 8.15
CA THR A 75 -6.32 -8.44 9.50
C THR A 75 -6.21 -9.88 10.00
N ASP A 76 -6.12 -10.02 11.32
CA ASP A 76 -6.20 -11.32 12.00
C ASP A 76 -5.06 -12.29 11.61
N VAL A 77 -3.87 -11.75 11.30
CA VAL A 77 -2.64 -12.50 11.00
C VAL A 77 -1.46 -11.82 11.68
N GLU A 78 -0.69 -12.59 12.46
CA GLU A 78 0.52 -12.11 13.11
C GLU A 78 1.69 -11.97 12.13
N GLU A 79 2.68 -11.13 12.48
CA GLU A 79 3.87 -10.93 11.68
C GLU A 79 4.63 -12.25 11.47
N GLY A 80 4.88 -12.60 10.20
CA GLY A 80 5.55 -13.86 9.83
C GLY A 80 4.63 -15.08 9.72
N CYS A 81 3.35 -14.94 10.06
CA CYS A 81 2.35 -16.00 9.94
C CYS A 81 1.54 -15.89 8.65
N TRP A 82 0.77 -16.94 8.38
CA TRP A 82 -0.22 -16.99 7.30
C TRP A 82 -1.48 -17.71 7.79
N ARG A 83 -2.59 -17.51 7.07
CA ARG A 83 -3.85 -18.24 7.26
C ARG A 83 -4.51 -18.50 5.92
N GLU A 84 -5.44 -19.44 5.89
CA GLU A 84 -6.32 -19.61 4.73
C GLU A 84 -7.30 -18.44 4.62
N LEU A 85 -7.70 -18.14 3.39
CA LEU A 85 -8.73 -17.14 3.11
C LEU A 85 -10.09 -17.68 3.52
N ARG A 86 -10.93 -16.80 4.05
CA ARG A 86 -12.35 -17.09 4.31
C ARG A 86 -13.13 -17.14 3.00
N ASP A 87 -14.25 -17.84 2.99
CA ASP A 87 -15.12 -17.95 1.81
C ASP A 87 -15.53 -16.57 1.26
N GLU A 88 -15.78 -15.60 2.13
CA GLU A 88 -16.10 -14.20 1.75
C GLU A 88 -14.94 -13.50 1.03
N GLU A 89 -13.69 -13.73 1.47
CA GLU A 89 -12.49 -13.14 0.89
C GLU A 89 -12.20 -13.76 -0.49
N ILE A 90 -12.45 -15.06 -0.63
CA ILE A 90 -12.37 -15.78 -1.92
C ILE A 90 -13.42 -15.27 -2.89
N ALA A 91 -14.66 -15.09 -2.44
CA ALA A 91 -15.74 -14.55 -3.26
C ALA A 91 -15.42 -13.14 -3.77
N ALA A 92 -14.95 -12.25 -2.88
CA ALA A 92 -14.58 -10.88 -3.23
C ALA A 92 -13.43 -10.81 -4.26
N LEU A 93 -12.43 -11.70 -4.16
CA LEU A 93 -11.36 -11.80 -5.16
C LEU A 93 -11.89 -12.24 -6.54
N ARG A 94 -12.80 -13.21 -6.57
CA ARG A 94 -13.39 -13.71 -7.81
C ARG A 94 -14.24 -12.64 -8.50
N GLU A 95 -14.98 -11.86 -7.73
CA GLU A 95 -15.77 -10.74 -8.24
C GLU A 95 -14.87 -9.70 -8.93
N GLN A 96 -13.75 -9.31 -8.30
CA GLN A 96 -12.82 -8.34 -8.89
C GLN A 96 -12.20 -8.82 -10.22
N THR A 97 -12.01 -10.12 -10.41
CA THR A 97 -11.45 -10.65 -11.67
C THR A 97 -12.53 -10.84 -12.74
N SER A 98 -13.81 -10.89 -12.34
CA SER A 98 -14.93 -11.12 -13.25
C SER A 98 -15.48 -9.82 -13.82
N ALA A 99 -15.39 -8.71 -13.07
CA ALA A 99 -15.82 -7.38 -13.51
C ALA A 99 -15.00 -6.82 -14.69
N ASP A 100 -13.72 -7.19 -14.80
CA ASP A 100 -12.84 -6.77 -15.90
C ASP A 100 -13.22 -7.35 -17.28
N LYS A 101 -14.19 -8.28 -17.35
CA LYS A 101 -14.66 -8.86 -18.63
C LYS A 101 -15.74 -8.06 -19.34
N GLU A 102 -16.43 -7.13 -18.68
CA GLU A 102 -17.52 -6.35 -19.31
C GLU A 102 -17.02 -5.05 -19.99
N ASP A 103 -15.85 -4.54 -19.61
CA ASP A 103 -15.27 -3.29 -20.15
C ASP A 103 -14.31 -3.49 -21.35
N ALA A 104 -14.10 -4.73 -21.81
CA ALA A 104 -13.17 -5.05 -22.91
C ALA A 104 -13.85 -5.32 -24.27
N ASP A 105 -15.18 -5.21 -24.35
CA ASP A 105 -16.00 -5.53 -25.53
C ASP A 105 -16.78 -4.31 -26.11
N GLU A 106 -16.43 -3.08 -25.72
CA GLU A 106 -16.95 -1.82 -26.32
C GLU A 106 -15.82 -0.93 -26.87
#